data_AF-A0A257NP87-F1
#
_entry.id   AF-A0A257NP87-F1
#
_cell.length_a   1.000
_cell.length_b   1.000
_cell.length_c   1.000
_cell.angle_alpha   90.00
_cell.angle_beta   90.00
_cell.angle_gamma   90.00
#
_symmetry.space_group_name_H-M   'P 1'
#
loop_
_entity.id
_entity.type
_entity.pdbx_description
1 polymer ?
#
loop_
_entity_poly.entity_id
_entity_poly.type
_entity_poly.pdbx_seq_one_letter_code
_entity_poly.pdbx_strand_id
1 'polypeptide(L)'
;MGTVGRPNPRVPNDWEPIPSEEGTEADQADQADVFMSREGNAAILADLEARYDTVLEALSRIEKKTYGKCEVCHALIEEARLEADPAATTCRAHL
;
A
#
# COMPACT_ATOMS: atom_id res chain seq x y z
N MET A 1 -5.76 -4.52 -6.51
CA MET A 1 -4.37 -4.83 -6.91
C MET A 1 -4.26 -5.74 -8.13
N GLY A 2 -5.22 -6.64 -8.42
CA GLY A 2 -5.06 -7.64 -9.50
C GLY A 2 -4.84 -7.12 -10.93
N THR A 3 -5.01 -5.82 -11.20
CA THR A 3 -4.69 -5.18 -12.49
C THR A 3 -3.30 -4.52 -12.54
N VAL A 4 -2.64 -4.34 -11.40
CA VAL A 4 -1.33 -3.66 -11.28
C VAL A 4 -0.24 -4.59 -10.76
N GLY A 5 -0.60 -5.65 -10.03
CA GLY A 5 0.34 -6.63 -9.52
C GLY A 5 -0.30 -7.93 -9.09
N ARG A 6 0.55 -8.91 -8.81
CA ARG A 6 0.18 -10.22 -8.27
C ARG A 6 1.05 -10.59 -7.07
N PRO A 7 0.57 -11.45 -6.15
CA PRO A 7 1.39 -11.91 -5.03
C PRO A 7 2.62 -12.66 -5.51
N ASN A 8 3.78 -12.34 -4.95
CA ASN A 8 5.04 -13.01 -5.25
C ASN A 8 5.08 -14.38 -4.54
N PRO A 9 5.14 -15.50 -5.29
CA PRO A 9 5.18 -16.83 -4.67
C PRO A 9 6.50 -17.14 -3.94
N ARG A 10 7.55 -16.34 -4.16
CA ARG A 10 8.88 -16.55 -3.59
C ARG A 10 9.12 -15.74 -2.32
N VAL A 11 8.38 -14.64 -2.15
CA VAL A 11 8.53 -13.70 -1.03
C VAL A 11 7.14 -13.51 -0.40
N PRO A 12 6.89 -14.07 0.80
CA PRO A 12 5.62 -13.89 1.47
C PRO A 12 5.29 -12.40 1.70
N ASN A 13 4.03 -12.03 1.48
CA ASN A 13 3.50 -10.66 1.63
C ASN A 13 4.11 -9.61 0.68
N ASP A 14 4.79 -10.01 -0.38
CA ASP A 14 5.33 -9.12 -1.42
C ASP A 14 4.45 -9.18 -2.68
N TRP A 15 4.23 -8.03 -3.33
CA TRP A 15 3.54 -7.95 -4.62
C TRP A 15 4.52 -7.60 -5.73
N GLU A 16 4.45 -8.34 -6.83
CA GLU A 16 5.23 -8.02 -8.02
C GLU A 16 4.38 -7.32 -9.11
N PRO A 17 4.92 -6.29 -9.78
CA PRO A 17 4.21 -5.59 -10.84
C PRO A 17 4.05 -6.47 -12.08
N ILE A 18 2.86 -6.44 -12.66
CA ILE A 18 2.57 -7.03 -13.97
C ILE A 18 2.55 -5.90 -15.01
N PRO A 19 3.12 -6.06 -16.22
CA PRO A 19 2.97 -5.05 -17.27
C PRO A 19 1.52 -4.97 -17.75
N SER A 20 1.13 -3.81 -18.30
CA SER A 20 -0.22 -3.59 -18.83
C SER A 20 -0.52 -4.34 -20.13
N GLU A 21 0.51 -4.71 -20.89
CA GLU A 21 0.39 -5.49 -22.13
C GLU A 21 1.33 -6.71 -22.05
N GLU A 22 0.77 -7.91 -22.23
CA GLU A 22 1.52 -9.15 -22.39
C GLU A 22 1.44 -9.58 -23.87
N GLY A 23 2.44 -9.23 -24.69
CA GLY A 23 2.50 -9.73 -26.07
C GLY A 23 3.37 -8.93 -27.05
N THR A 24 4.35 -9.64 -27.64
CA THR A 24 5.26 -9.25 -28.74
C THR A 24 6.15 -8.05 -28.49
N GLU A 25 7.21 -8.29 -27.72
CA GLU A 25 8.42 -7.46 -27.61
C GLU A 25 9.30 -7.61 -28.86
N ALA A 26 8.73 -7.35 -30.05
CA ALA A 26 9.43 -7.63 -31.30
C ALA A 26 10.52 -6.58 -31.58
N ASP A 27 10.31 -5.33 -31.18
CA ASP A 27 11.27 -4.24 -31.36
C ASP A 27 11.62 -3.48 -30.05
N GLN A 28 12.57 -2.55 -30.16
CA GLN A 28 13.08 -1.79 -29.01
C GLN A 28 12.05 -0.80 -28.45
N ALA A 29 11.11 -0.32 -29.26
CA ALA A 29 10.07 0.58 -28.80
C ALA A 29 9.06 -0.19 -27.95
N ASP A 30 8.62 -1.37 -28.41
CA ASP A 30 7.73 -2.24 -27.65
C ASP A 30 8.34 -2.64 -26.30
N GLN A 31 9.65 -2.96 -26.27
CA GLN A 31 10.36 -3.28 -25.03
C GLN A 31 10.45 -2.09 -24.06
N ALA A 32 10.62 -0.87 -24.59
CA ALA A 32 10.65 0.34 -23.77
C ALA A 32 9.27 0.59 -23.12
N ASP A 33 8.18 0.40 -23.87
CA ASP A 33 6.82 0.58 -23.37
C ASP A 33 6.48 -0.43 -22.27
N VAL A 34 6.85 -1.70 -22.43
CA VAL A 34 6.70 -2.74 -21.38
C VAL A 34 7.48 -2.36 -20.12
N PHE A 35 8.72 -1.88 -20.27
CA PHE A 35 9.54 -1.45 -19.14
C PHE A 35 8.91 -0.27 -18.39
N MET A 36 8.48 0.76 -19.11
CA MET A 36 7.82 1.93 -18.52
C MET A 36 6.51 1.56 -17.82
N SER A 37 5.70 0.68 -18.42
CA SER A 37 4.46 0.18 -17.82
C SER A 37 4.72 -0.56 -16.51
N ARG A 38 5.70 -1.47 -16.51
CA ARG A 38 6.09 -2.21 -15.31
C ARG A 38 6.59 -1.30 -14.19
N GLU A 39 7.39 -0.28 -14.52
CA GLU A 39 7.87 0.71 -13.55
C GLU A 39 6.72 1.56 -12.98
N GLY A 40 5.79 1.98 -13.83
CA GLY A 40 4.58 2.68 -13.39
C GLY A 40 3.75 1.84 -12.42
N ASN A 41 3.56 0.56 -12.71
CA ASN A 41 2.87 -0.36 -11.81
C ASN A 41 3.64 -0.63 -10.52
N ALA A 42 4.97 -0.65 -10.56
CA ALA A 42 5.81 -0.77 -9.37
C ALA A 42 5.59 0.41 -8.41
N ALA A 43 5.52 1.64 -8.93
CA ALA A 43 5.24 2.82 -8.12
C ALA A 43 3.85 2.78 -7.48
N ILE A 44 2.83 2.33 -8.22
CA ILE A 44 1.47 2.16 -7.70
C ILE A 44 1.44 1.09 -6.60
N LEU A 45 2.12 -0.04 -6.80
CA LEU A 45 2.19 -1.09 -5.80
C LEU A 45 2.85 -0.62 -4.51
N ALA A 46 3.94 0.15 -4.59
CA ALA A 46 4.63 0.66 -3.41
C ALA A 46 3.70 1.49 -2.50
N ASP A 47 2.87 2.37 -3.08
CA ASP A 47 1.87 3.15 -2.32
C ASP A 47 0.79 2.25 -1.71
N LEU A 48 0.28 1.29 -2.49
CA LEU A 48 -0.75 0.38 -2.03
C LEU A 48 -0.27 -0.59 -0.95
N GLU A 49 0.98 -1.06 -1.02
CA GLU A 49 1.62 -1.89 0.00
C GLU A 49 1.83 -1.11 1.29
N ALA A 50 2.39 0.10 1.22
CA ALA A 50 2.53 0.97 2.39
C ALA A 50 1.17 1.23 3.04
N ARG A 51 0.12 1.46 2.24
CA ARG A 51 -1.23 1.64 2.76
C ARG A 51 -1.78 0.35 3.39
N TYR A 52 -1.56 -0.79 2.76
CA TYR A 52 -1.96 -2.09 3.28
C TYR A 52 -1.32 -2.38 4.65
N ASP A 53 -0.03 -2.09 4.79
CA ASP A 53 0.70 -2.24 6.06
C ASP A 53 0.11 -1.36 7.17
N THR A 54 -0.28 -0.11 6.86
CA THR A 54 -0.94 0.75 7.86
C THR A 54 -2.27 0.16 8.35
N VAL A 55 -3.01 -0.52 7.47
CA VAL A 55 -4.26 -1.20 7.83
C VAL A 55 -3.99 -2.43 8.68
N LEU A 56 -2.98 -3.23 8.33
CA LEU A 56 -2.56 -4.38 9.14
C LEU A 56 -2.12 -3.95 10.54
N GLU A 57 -1.35 -2.88 10.66
CA GLU A 57 -0.95 -2.35 11.97
C GLU A 57 -2.18 -1.85 12.75
N ALA A 58 -3.13 -1.19 12.10
CA ALA A 58 -4.37 -0.76 12.74
C ALA A 58 -5.19 -1.96 13.28
N LEU A 59 -5.29 -3.05 12.52
CA LEU A 59 -5.91 -4.30 12.97
C LEU A 59 -5.14 -4.90 14.17
N SER A 60 -3.80 -4.91 14.13
CA SER A 60 -2.98 -5.35 15.26
C SER A 60 -3.22 -4.50 16.51
N ARG A 61 -3.39 -3.18 16.37
CA ARG A 61 -3.74 -2.29 17.50
C ARG A 61 -5.13 -2.58 18.06
N ILE A 62 -6.09 -3.03 17.24
CA ILE A 62 -7.41 -3.47 17.72
C ILE A 62 -7.25 -4.70 18.61
N GLU A 63 -6.51 -5.72 18.15
CA GLU A 63 -6.23 -6.93 18.93
C GLU A 63 -5.52 -6.61 20.25
N LYS A 64 -4.56 -5.67 20.21
CA LYS A 64 -3.82 -5.18 21.39
C LYS A 64 -4.62 -4.20 22.26
N LYS A 65 -5.86 -3.86 21.90
CA LYS A 65 -6.71 -2.84 22.59
C LYS A 65 -6.04 -1.46 22.73
N THR A 66 -5.21 -1.10 21.76
CA THR A 66 -4.51 0.20 21.67
C THR A 66 -4.98 1.06 20.50
N TYR A 67 -5.93 0.55 19.71
CA TYR A 67 -6.55 1.28 18.60
C TYR A 67 -7.14 2.62 19.06
N GLY A 68 -7.02 3.64 18.20
CA GLY A 68 -7.51 4.99 18.48
C GLY A 68 -6.65 5.80 19.45
N LYS A 69 -5.39 5.40 19.71
CA LYS A 69 -4.42 6.21 20.46
C LYS A 69 -3.32 6.72 19.54
N CYS A 70 -2.99 8.00 19.68
CA CYS A 70 -1.90 8.63 18.94
C CYS A 70 -0.55 8.05 19.35
N GLU A 71 0.28 7.71 18.38
CA GLU A 71 1.62 7.16 18.64
C GLU A 71 2.60 8.16 19.28
N VAL A 72 2.38 9.47 19.08
CA VAL A 72 3.27 10.53 19.57
C VAL A 72 2.92 10.98 20.99
N CYS A 73 1.66 11.28 21.26
CA CYS A 73 1.23 11.83 22.56
C CYS A 73 0.37 10.87 23.39
N HIS A 74 0.04 9.69 22.87
CA HIS A 74 -0.80 8.67 23.52
C HIS A 74 -2.22 9.10 23.90
N ALA A 75 -2.65 10.29 23.48
CA ALA A 75 -4.03 10.75 23.59
C ALA A 75 -4.95 10.02 22.60
N LEU A 76 -6.26 10.08 22.83
CA LEU A 76 -7.23 9.53 21.91
C LEU A 76 -7.21 10.30 20.57
N ILE A 77 -7.26 9.56 19.47
CA ILE A 77 -7.43 10.12 18.12
C ILE A 77 -8.89 10.54 17.98
N GLU A 78 -9.12 11.68 17.35
CA GLU A 78 -10.46 12.23 17.15
C GLU A 78 -11.33 11.26 16.34
N GLU A 79 -12.58 11.03 16.75
CA GLU A 79 -13.51 10.10 16.08
C GLU A 79 -13.67 10.44 14.60
N ALA A 80 -13.92 11.71 14.27
CA ALA A 80 -14.02 12.19 12.88
C ALA A 80 -12.74 11.96 12.05
N ARG A 81 -11.57 11.78 12.70
CA ARG A 81 -10.32 11.43 12.01
C ARG A 81 -10.25 9.93 11.72
N LEU A 82 -10.64 9.08 12.68
CA LEU A 82 -10.73 7.64 12.48
C LEU A 82 -11.85 7.25 11.50
N GLU A 83 -12.94 8.01 11.44
CA GLU A 83 -13.99 7.83 10.43
C GLU A 83 -13.48 8.14 9.02
N ALA A 84 -12.64 9.18 8.87
CA ALA A 84 -12.05 9.55 7.58
C ALA A 84 -10.92 8.59 7.16
N ASP A 85 -10.09 8.18 8.13
CA ASP A 85 -9.02 7.20 7.95
C ASP A 85 -8.94 6.28 9.19
N PRO A 86 -9.53 5.06 9.11
CA PRO A 86 -9.46 4.09 10.20
C PRO A 86 -8.05 3.60 10.51
N ALA A 87 -7.10 3.73 9.59
CA ALA A 87 -5.72 3.33 9.81
C ALA A 87 -4.85 4.43 10.44
N ALA A 88 -5.41 5.62 10.67
CA ALA A 88 -4.68 6.77 11.21
C ALA A 88 -3.94 6.42 12.52
N THR A 89 -2.65 6.77 12.57
CA THR A 89 -1.75 6.45 13.69
C THR A 89 -1.53 7.65 14.64
N THR A 90 -1.90 8.85 14.20
CA THR A 90 -1.69 10.11 14.93
C THR A 90 -3.00 10.88 15.15
N CYS A 91 -3.05 11.77 16.15
CA CYS A 91 -4.14 12.74 16.28
C CYS A 91 -3.92 13.96 15.36
N ARG A 92 -4.91 14.85 15.23
CA ARG A 92 -4.79 16.02 14.34
C ARG A 92 -3.62 16.96 14.66
N ALA A 93 -3.18 17.01 15.92
CA ALA A 93 -2.04 17.83 16.34
C ALA A 93 -0.69 17.27 15.87
N HIS A 94 -0.62 15.98 15.51
CA HIS A 94 0.61 15.27 15.09
C HIS A 94 0.46 14.66 13.69
N LEU A 95 -0.27 15.37 12.82
CA LEU A 95 -0.41 15.03 11.40
C LEU A 95 0.88 15.33 10.63
#